data_AF-A0A2B7WAE3-F1
#
_entry.id   AF-A0A2B7WAE3-F1
#
_cell.length_a   1.000
_cell.length_b   1.000
_cell.length_c   1.000
_cell.angle_alpha   90.00
_cell.angle_beta   90.00
_cell.angle_gamma   90.00
#
_symmetry.space_group_name_H-M   'P 1'
#
loop_
_entity.id
_entity.type
_entity.pdbx_description
1 polymer ?
#
loop_
_entity_poly.entity_id
_entity_poly.type
_entity_poly.pdbx_seq_one_letter_code
_entity_poly.pdbx_strand_id
1 'polypeptide(L)'
;MVVLSTLCPLMLLGLASAQIIKNPLVKNVHDFDSTFDASLPAPQKYTYTKWTTDEIEQGLPPDKTWGASYYEKESRHYCRDDFSVYNVTYADCPEPWLIGHCAKAEMNREATFDVLGRLPSSARGVISDLLNANIERGLSFRWHAKHSVLLGGYFRPADGLKAALTALWVGGPGIPYQPFLDAVNADTCVADESAAESLKRDGSLGDAVDKGFAIAAYLKIVKGDPPFDASCMSNQLKVLGAILDERWDAPGKCPDKKAPELVKYRTVLFPAGIEVLNTDPVPSSKAVEVTYWPKSDGYPEFCWNEARAARSNDDPRPRCEPRRLNIYNVTYEDCLDQDPWAICHCSDAQQSLDDVIRRVGQLPPALRSHMIHLAAFENSGIGGATVLPWNMVMIFGDAQDSVYFHEASHCIDRGFYASETFRAAKEKDSCWPTHYSKSADIELFAEIGVLHLYDQSGKTLLQRGHDPACLANGLKAIDEYVGLSYQRDGAKCFKRKPNSKVVHPSEFQIMSPEPYISTAVIEDFSNPGEISSLSSPASPFGDYPREIHGQQN
;
A
#
# COMPACT_ATOMS: atom_id res chain seq x y z
N MET A 1 -44.70 27.42 -38.90
CA MET A 1 -45.27 26.15 -38.42
C MET A 1 -44.16 25.45 -37.67
N VAL A 2 -44.39 25.21 -36.38
CA VAL A 2 -43.38 24.92 -35.35
C VAL A 2 -43.04 23.43 -35.34
N VAL A 3 -41.75 23.09 -35.27
CA VAL A 3 -41.27 21.87 -34.61
C VAL A 3 -40.10 22.27 -33.72
N LEU A 4 -40.40 22.51 -32.46
CA LEU A 4 -39.47 22.63 -31.34
C LEU A 4 -39.20 21.20 -30.84
N SER A 5 -38.00 20.68 -31.07
CA SER A 5 -37.47 19.53 -30.33
C SER A 5 -36.80 20.06 -29.07
N THR A 6 -37.48 19.83 -27.95
CA THR A 6 -37.05 20.13 -26.59
C THR A 6 -35.78 19.38 -26.21
N LEU A 7 -34.75 20.17 -25.87
CA LEU A 7 -33.65 19.83 -25.00
C LEU A 7 -34.17 19.20 -23.70
N CYS A 8 -33.58 18.07 -23.29
CA CYS A 8 -33.62 17.60 -21.90
C CYS A 8 -32.17 17.25 -21.48
N PRO A 9 -31.65 17.80 -20.37
CA PRO A 9 -30.22 17.81 -20.06
C PRO A 9 -29.83 16.51 -19.38
N LEU A 10 -29.14 15.64 -20.11
CA LEU A 10 -28.52 14.42 -19.60
C LEU A 10 -26.99 14.53 -19.73
N MET A 11 -26.43 15.65 -19.28
CA MET A 11 -24.98 15.83 -19.13
C MET A 11 -24.71 16.86 -18.03
N LEU A 12 -25.02 16.49 -16.78
CA LEU A 12 -24.57 17.15 -15.56
C LEU A 12 -24.63 16.12 -14.41
N LEU A 13 -23.94 15.00 -14.60
CA LEU A 13 -23.49 14.15 -13.50
C LEU A 13 -21.97 14.12 -13.59
N GLY A 14 -21.37 15.25 -13.24
CA GLY A 14 -20.05 15.18 -12.64
C GLY A 14 -20.14 14.26 -11.43
N LEU A 15 -19.12 13.42 -11.23
CA LEU A 15 -18.93 12.62 -10.03
C LEU A 15 -18.80 13.55 -8.82
N ALA A 16 -19.92 14.11 -8.36
CA ALA A 16 -20.07 14.43 -6.96
C ALA A 16 -20.22 13.07 -6.27
N SER A 17 -19.24 12.62 -5.50
CA SER A 17 -19.54 11.68 -4.42
C SER A 17 -20.72 12.29 -3.68
N ALA A 18 -21.88 11.63 -3.74
CA ALA A 18 -23.06 12.13 -3.06
C ALA A 18 -22.72 12.18 -1.56
N GLN A 19 -22.51 13.39 -1.01
CA GLN A 19 -22.20 13.57 0.40
C GLN A 19 -23.32 12.93 1.21
N ILE A 20 -23.01 11.90 2.01
CA ILE A 20 -23.99 11.24 2.86
C ILE A 20 -24.07 12.06 4.16
N ILE A 21 -25.07 12.93 4.26
CA ILE A 21 -25.26 13.78 5.44
C ILE A 21 -26.14 13.05 6.46
N LYS A 22 -25.59 12.79 7.65
CA LYS A 22 -26.28 12.13 8.77
C LYS A 22 -26.03 12.92 10.06
N ASN A 23 -26.99 12.88 10.98
CA ASN A 23 -26.79 13.45 12.31
C ASN A 23 -25.99 12.47 13.19
N PRO A 24 -25.14 12.95 14.11
CA PRO A 24 -24.55 12.07 15.13
C PRO A 24 -25.57 11.72 16.22
N LEU A 25 -25.61 10.46 16.66
CA LEU A 25 -26.44 9.99 17.78
C LEU A 25 -25.89 10.50 19.11
N VAL A 26 -24.58 10.37 19.31
CA VAL A 26 -23.87 10.93 20.47
C VAL A 26 -22.66 11.74 20.02
N LYS A 27 -22.07 12.51 20.92
CA LYS A 27 -20.87 13.28 20.62
C LYS A 27 -19.68 12.37 20.30
N ASN A 28 -19.44 11.39 21.18
CA ASN A 28 -18.29 10.50 21.08
C ASN A 28 -18.60 9.16 21.78
N VAL A 29 -18.45 8.03 21.06
CA VAL A 29 -18.68 6.70 21.67
C VAL A 29 -17.62 6.31 22.71
N HIS A 30 -16.46 6.98 22.73
CA HIS A 30 -15.42 6.76 23.74
C HIS A 30 -15.85 7.18 25.15
N ASP A 31 -16.89 8.01 25.28
CA ASP A 31 -17.46 8.38 26.57
C ASP A 31 -18.08 7.17 27.31
N PHE A 32 -18.30 6.06 26.61
CA PHE A 32 -18.84 4.81 27.18
C PHE A 32 -17.79 3.87 27.77
N ASP A 33 -16.50 4.15 27.61
CA ASP A 33 -15.42 3.21 27.95
C ASP A 33 -15.44 2.78 29.41
N SER A 34 -15.69 3.70 30.35
CA SER A 34 -15.80 3.39 31.77
C SER A 34 -17.00 2.49 32.09
N THR A 35 -18.08 2.62 31.32
CA THR A 35 -19.29 1.80 31.47
C THR A 35 -19.06 0.39 30.91
N PHE A 36 -18.34 0.29 29.78
CA PHE A 36 -17.89 -1.01 29.27
C PHE A 36 -16.95 -1.70 30.25
N ASP A 37 -15.97 -1.00 30.80
CA ASP A 37 -15.03 -1.55 31.78
C ASP A 37 -15.75 -2.17 33.00
N ALA A 38 -16.82 -1.51 33.46
CA ALA A 38 -17.65 -1.99 34.56
C ALA A 38 -18.60 -3.14 34.18
N SER A 39 -18.96 -3.26 32.90
CA SER A 39 -19.96 -4.24 32.42
C SER A 39 -19.33 -5.52 31.87
N LEU A 40 -18.07 -5.47 31.43
CA LEU A 40 -17.35 -6.63 30.95
C LEU A 40 -17.07 -7.62 32.09
N PRO A 41 -17.14 -8.95 31.83
CA PRO A 41 -16.90 -9.94 32.86
C PRO A 41 -15.46 -9.88 33.39
N ALA A 42 -15.24 -10.52 34.53
CA ALA A 42 -13.89 -10.78 35.02
C ALA A 42 -13.11 -11.63 33.99
N PRO A 43 -11.78 -11.48 33.89
CA PRO A 43 -10.98 -12.28 32.98
C PRO A 43 -11.15 -13.78 33.23
N GLN A 44 -11.28 -14.56 32.16
CA GLN A 44 -11.26 -16.02 32.22
C GLN A 44 -9.94 -16.50 32.80
N LYS A 45 -9.99 -17.59 33.59
CA LYS A 45 -8.77 -18.29 34.00
C LYS A 45 -8.06 -18.81 32.76
N TYR A 46 -6.72 -18.82 32.78
CA TYR A 46 -5.92 -19.28 31.67
C TYR A 46 -4.72 -20.12 32.13
N THR A 47 -4.20 -20.91 31.21
CA THR A 47 -2.86 -21.50 31.26
C THR A 47 -2.05 -20.96 30.08
N TYR A 48 -0.73 -21.04 30.15
CA TYR A 48 0.10 -20.64 29.01
C TYR A 48 1.40 -21.45 28.93
N THR A 49 1.92 -21.58 27.72
CA THR A 49 3.29 -22.02 27.47
C THR A 49 4.05 -20.91 26.75
N LYS A 50 5.32 -20.72 27.11
CA LYS A 50 6.20 -19.77 26.44
C LYS A 50 6.90 -20.47 25.28
N TRP A 51 6.94 -19.82 24.12
CA TRP A 51 7.72 -20.28 22.98
C TRP A 51 9.22 -20.20 23.26
N THR A 52 9.94 -21.16 22.70
CA THR A 52 11.40 -21.19 22.60
C THR A 52 11.89 -20.24 21.51
N THR A 53 13.19 -19.95 21.51
CA THR A 53 13.84 -19.20 20.43
C THR A 53 13.62 -19.87 19.07
N ASP A 54 13.76 -21.20 19.00
CA ASP A 54 13.59 -21.97 17.76
C ASP A 54 12.16 -21.87 17.21
N GLU A 55 11.15 -21.84 18.08
CA GLU A 55 9.75 -21.63 17.68
C GLU A 55 9.52 -20.22 17.11
N ILE A 56 10.12 -19.19 17.73
CA ILE A 56 10.06 -17.81 17.20
C ILE A 56 10.76 -17.72 15.83
N GLU A 57 11.89 -18.39 15.67
CA GLU A 57 12.66 -18.40 14.41
C GLU A 57 11.97 -19.15 13.26
N GLN A 58 11.00 -20.01 13.56
CA GLN A 58 10.15 -20.63 12.55
C GLN A 58 9.14 -19.64 11.95
N GLY A 59 8.76 -18.59 12.70
CA GLY A 59 7.96 -17.49 12.19
C GLY A 59 7.19 -16.74 13.26
N LEU A 60 6.85 -15.49 12.95
CA LEU A 60 5.96 -14.64 13.72
C LEU A 60 4.79 -14.19 12.82
N PRO A 61 3.71 -13.64 13.39
CA PRO A 61 2.69 -12.99 12.57
C PRO A 61 3.30 -11.92 11.66
N PRO A 62 2.80 -11.80 10.40
CA PRO A 62 3.48 -11.07 9.33
C PRO A 62 3.48 -9.54 9.49
N ASP A 63 2.80 -9.01 10.51
CA ASP A 63 2.77 -7.56 10.75
C ASP A 63 4.18 -7.02 11.09
N LYS A 64 4.48 -5.82 10.57
CA LYS A 64 5.79 -5.17 10.75
C LYS A 64 6.18 -5.05 12.22
N THR A 65 5.23 -4.80 13.13
CA THR A 65 5.53 -4.56 14.55
C THR A 65 5.99 -5.84 15.26
N TRP A 66 5.50 -7.01 14.85
CA TRP A 66 5.98 -8.30 15.37
C TRP A 66 7.45 -8.51 15.03
N GLY A 67 7.79 -8.36 13.74
CA GLY A 67 9.17 -8.44 13.28
C GLY A 67 10.06 -7.39 13.93
N ALA A 68 9.57 -6.14 14.01
CA ALA A 68 10.31 -5.02 14.57
C ALA A 68 10.59 -5.18 16.08
N SER A 69 9.67 -5.80 16.82
CA SER A 69 9.84 -6.06 18.25
C SER A 69 10.94 -7.06 18.56
N TYR A 70 11.21 -8.01 17.65
CA TYR A 70 12.16 -9.09 17.92
C TYR A 70 13.46 -9.00 17.10
N TYR A 71 13.40 -8.60 15.84
CA TYR A 71 14.52 -8.67 14.91
C TYR A 71 15.18 -7.32 14.58
N GLU A 72 14.46 -6.20 14.63
CA GLU A 72 14.95 -4.90 14.16
C GLU A 72 15.48 -4.01 15.29
N LYS A 73 16.80 -4.05 15.56
CA LYS A 73 17.46 -3.33 16.67
C LYS A 73 17.18 -1.82 16.72
N GLU A 74 17.06 -1.19 15.55
CA GLU A 74 16.85 0.26 15.43
C GLU A 74 15.38 0.66 15.56
N SER A 75 14.46 -0.31 15.65
CA SER A 75 13.04 -0.01 15.83
C SER A 75 12.77 0.49 17.25
N ARG A 76 11.91 1.50 17.38
CA ARG A 76 11.36 1.92 18.67
C ARG A 76 10.62 0.81 19.42
N HIS A 77 10.13 -0.19 18.69
CA HIS A 77 9.45 -1.36 19.26
C HIS A 77 10.40 -2.46 19.73
N TYR A 78 11.70 -2.35 19.43
CA TYR A 78 12.67 -3.40 19.68
C TYR A 78 12.73 -3.78 21.16
N CYS A 79 12.55 -5.08 21.41
CA CYS A 79 12.43 -5.63 22.76
C CYS A 79 12.99 -7.06 22.86
N ARG A 80 13.85 -7.51 21.93
CA ARG A 80 14.26 -8.92 21.80
C ARG A 80 14.58 -9.63 23.12
N ASP A 81 15.44 -9.03 23.97
CA ASP A 81 15.91 -9.65 25.22
C ASP A 81 14.79 -9.79 26.28
N ASP A 82 13.76 -8.95 26.17
CA ASP A 82 12.61 -8.87 27.07
C ASP A 82 11.31 -9.36 26.38
N PHE A 83 11.42 -9.87 25.15
CA PHE A 83 10.30 -10.31 24.34
C PHE A 83 9.94 -11.75 24.64
N SER A 84 8.65 -12.03 24.74
CA SER A 84 8.14 -13.38 24.93
C SER A 84 6.91 -13.60 24.08
N VAL A 85 6.83 -14.77 23.47
CA VAL A 85 5.66 -15.25 22.75
C VAL A 85 5.03 -16.40 23.53
N TYR A 86 3.71 -16.38 23.65
CA TYR A 86 2.96 -17.32 24.47
C TYR A 86 1.83 -17.96 23.67
N ASN A 87 1.63 -19.27 23.89
CA ASN A 87 0.36 -19.93 23.62
C ASN A 87 -0.48 -19.82 24.89
N VAL A 88 -1.55 -19.02 24.86
CA VAL A 88 -2.43 -18.77 26.01
C VAL A 88 -3.78 -19.47 25.82
N THR A 89 -4.09 -20.43 26.68
CA THR A 89 -5.35 -21.19 26.63
C THR A 89 -6.27 -20.72 27.75
N TYR A 90 -7.46 -20.25 27.40
CA TYR A 90 -8.47 -19.81 28.37
C TYR A 90 -9.41 -20.97 28.75
N ALA A 91 -9.95 -20.95 29.97
CA ALA A 91 -10.75 -22.05 30.51
C ALA A 91 -12.01 -22.38 29.70
N ASP A 92 -12.54 -21.41 28.96
CA ASP A 92 -13.73 -21.52 28.11
C ASP A 92 -13.41 -22.01 26.68
N CYS A 93 -12.14 -22.17 26.32
CA CYS A 93 -11.74 -22.71 25.02
C CYS A 93 -10.37 -23.43 25.05
N PRO A 94 -10.30 -24.69 24.58
CA PRO A 94 -9.06 -25.47 24.61
C PRO A 94 -7.97 -25.00 23.62
N GLU A 95 -8.31 -24.22 22.60
CA GLU A 95 -7.34 -23.78 21.59
C GLU A 95 -6.56 -22.53 22.03
N PRO A 96 -5.21 -22.52 21.99
CA PRO A 96 -4.40 -21.42 22.52
C PRO A 96 -4.31 -20.20 21.58
N TRP A 97 -4.44 -18.99 22.11
CA TRP A 97 -4.15 -17.76 21.37
C TRP A 97 -2.66 -17.44 21.41
N LEU A 98 -2.13 -16.92 20.29
CA LEU A 98 -0.76 -16.48 20.21
C LEU A 98 -0.64 -15.06 20.73
N ILE A 99 0.11 -14.87 21.82
CA ILE A 99 0.28 -13.55 22.45
C ILE A 99 1.75 -13.20 22.58
N GLY A 100 2.16 -12.11 21.92
CA GLY A 100 3.47 -11.50 22.03
C GLY A 100 3.46 -10.41 23.10
N HIS A 101 4.48 -10.38 23.94
CA HIS A 101 4.58 -9.40 25.00
C HIS A 101 6.04 -8.97 25.20
N CYS A 102 6.25 -7.66 25.19
CA CYS A 102 7.47 -7.04 25.62
C CYS A 102 7.40 -6.68 27.11
N ALA A 103 8.35 -7.16 27.94
CA ALA A 103 8.35 -6.84 29.37
C ALA A 103 8.60 -5.35 29.70
N LYS A 104 9.04 -4.55 28.71
CA LYS A 104 9.16 -3.09 28.80
C LYS A 104 7.87 -2.34 28.44
N ALA A 105 6.85 -3.03 27.96
CA ALA A 105 5.56 -2.42 27.67
C ALA A 105 4.90 -1.86 28.94
N GLU A 106 4.02 -0.88 28.78
CA GLU A 106 3.37 -0.20 29.92
C GLU A 106 2.41 -1.12 30.69
N MET A 107 1.67 -1.98 29.98
CA MET A 107 0.93 -3.06 30.62
C MET A 107 1.84 -4.22 30.93
N ASN A 108 1.64 -4.89 32.07
CA ASN A 108 2.28 -6.16 32.34
C ASN A 108 1.66 -7.30 31.50
N ARG A 109 2.30 -8.47 31.54
CA ARG A 109 1.87 -9.67 30.79
C ARG A 109 0.45 -10.09 31.13
N GLU A 110 0.10 -10.15 32.42
CA GLU A 110 -1.22 -10.57 32.89
C GLU A 110 -2.31 -9.62 32.35
N ALA A 111 -2.08 -8.31 32.41
CA ALA A 111 -2.98 -7.32 31.83
C ALA A 111 -3.13 -7.51 30.31
N THR A 112 -2.04 -7.88 29.61
CA THR A 112 -2.09 -8.20 28.17
C THR A 112 -2.99 -9.43 27.91
N PHE A 113 -2.88 -10.48 28.71
CA PHE A 113 -3.74 -11.66 28.58
C PHE A 113 -5.19 -11.34 28.93
N ASP A 114 -5.42 -10.45 29.89
CA ASP A 114 -6.75 -10.04 30.34
C ASP A 114 -7.52 -9.23 29.28
N VAL A 115 -6.83 -8.53 28.37
CA VAL A 115 -7.47 -7.85 27.22
C VAL A 115 -8.37 -8.82 26.45
N LEU A 116 -7.87 -10.02 26.17
CA LEU A 116 -8.64 -11.07 25.50
C LEU A 116 -9.46 -11.92 26.50
N GLY A 117 -8.94 -12.11 27.72
CA GLY A 117 -9.57 -12.94 28.74
C GLY A 117 -10.94 -12.45 29.20
N ARG A 118 -11.26 -11.17 29.00
CA ARG A 118 -12.57 -10.60 29.36
C ARG A 118 -13.64 -10.77 28.27
N LEU A 119 -13.26 -11.27 27.10
CA LEU A 119 -14.19 -11.52 26.00
C LEU A 119 -14.70 -12.97 26.05
N PRO A 120 -15.97 -13.22 25.68
CA PRO A 120 -16.46 -14.57 25.40
C PRO A 120 -15.59 -15.27 24.33
N SER A 121 -15.46 -16.60 24.41
CA SER A 121 -14.60 -17.39 23.50
C SER A 121 -14.85 -17.13 22.02
N SER A 122 -16.10 -17.01 21.57
CA SER A 122 -16.45 -16.74 20.17
C SER A 122 -16.09 -15.30 19.74
N ALA A 123 -16.33 -14.31 20.60
CA ALA A 123 -15.90 -12.92 20.35
C ALA A 123 -14.37 -12.78 20.32
N ARG A 124 -13.65 -13.51 21.18
CA ARG A 124 -12.18 -13.57 21.15
C ARG A 124 -11.66 -14.33 19.92
N GLY A 125 -12.43 -15.27 19.38
CA GLY A 125 -12.04 -16.13 18.26
C GLY A 125 -11.74 -15.39 16.96
N VAL A 126 -12.23 -14.16 16.80
CA VAL A 126 -11.95 -13.33 15.61
C VAL A 126 -10.55 -12.70 15.63
N ILE A 127 -9.86 -12.77 16.77
CA ILE A 127 -8.47 -12.33 16.94
C ILE A 127 -7.59 -13.58 16.86
N SER A 128 -6.67 -13.61 15.89
CA SER A 128 -5.73 -14.71 15.71
C SER A 128 -4.54 -14.62 16.65
N ASP A 129 -4.06 -13.41 16.86
CA ASP A 129 -2.88 -13.09 17.65
C ASP A 129 -2.95 -11.67 18.21
N LEU A 130 -2.26 -11.47 19.33
CA LEU A 130 -2.17 -10.19 20.02
C LEU A 130 -0.70 -9.86 20.33
N LEU A 131 -0.23 -8.68 19.95
CA LEU A 131 1.06 -8.13 20.37
C LEU A 131 0.86 -6.97 21.34
N ASN A 132 1.59 -6.97 22.46
CA ASN A 132 1.84 -5.79 23.26
C ASN A 132 3.32 -5.38 23.15
N ALA A 133 3.57 -4.37 22.32
CA ALA A 133 4.89 -3.91 21.91
C ALA A 133 5.46 -2.84 22.86
N ASN A 134 6.79 -2.67 22.82
CA ASN A 134 7.45 -1.54 23.48
C ASN A 134 7.09 -0.23 22.75
N ILE A 135 6.80 0.81 23.53
CA ILE A 135 6.77 2.20 23.06
C ILE A 135 7.20 3.14 24.18
N GLU A 136 7.53 4.37 23.80
CA GLU A 136 7.84 5.46 24.71
C GLU A 136 6.66 5.75 25.64
N ARG A 137 6.98 5.99 26.91
CA ARG A 137 6.00 6.21 27.97
C ARG A 137 5.09 7.40 27.66
N GLY A 138 3.78 7.20 27.83
CA GLY A 138 2.76 8.22 27.60
C GLY A 138 2.24 8.28 26.16
N LEU A 139 2.79 7.47 25.26
CA LEU A 139 2.20 7.20 23.95
C LEU A 139 1.29 5.98 24.02
N SER A 140 0.38 5.85 23.07
CA SER A 140 -0.44 4.65 22.90
C SER A 140 -0.78 4.43 21.43
N PHE A 141 -0.80 3.18 20.98
CA PHE A 141 -1.33 2.84 19.66
C PHE A 141 -2.08 1.51 19.70
N ARG A 142 -3.16 1.44 18.93
CA ARG A 142 -3.86 0.20 18.59
C ARG A 142 -3.91 0.06 17.08
N TRP A 143 -3.34 -1.01 16.56
CA TRP A 143 -3.32 -1.33 15.14
C TRP A 143 -3.94 -2.70 14.89
N HIS A 144 -4.54 -2.86 13.72
CA HIS A 144 -5.16 -4.11 13.29
C HIS A 144 -4.67 -4.46 11.89
N ALA A 145 -4.17 -5.69 11.74
CA ALA A 145 -3.84 -6.28 10.46
C ALA A 145 -4.69 -7.55 10.28
N LYS A 146 -5.85 -7.40 9.63
CA LYS A 146 -6.88 -8.45 9.53
C LYS A 146 -7.31 -8.95 10.93
N HIS A 147 -6.86 -10.14 11.32
CA HIS A 147 -7.16 -10.78 12.61
C HIS A 147 -6.07 -10.58 13.67
N SER A 148 -4.94 -9.97 13.30
CA SER A 148 -3.85 -9.63 14.22
C SER A 148 -4.12 -8.28 14.90
N VAL A 149 -3.99 -8.24 16.23
CA VAL A 149 -4.17 -7.02 17.04
C VAL A 149 -2.83 -6.61 17.63
N LEU A 150 -2.46 -5.35 17.51
CA LEU A 150 -1.22 -4.83 18.05
C LEU A 150 -1.49 -3.62 18.93
N LEU A 151 -0.91 -3.66 20.12
CA LEU A 151 -1.07 -2.69 21.18
C LEU A 151 0.30 -2.16 21.60
N GLY A 152 0.36 -0.90 22.00
CA GLY A 152 1.45 -0.36 22.80
C GLY A 152 0.95 0.77 23.68
N GLY A 153 1.43 0.82 24.92
CA GLY A 153 0.95 1.75 25.95
C GLY A 153 -0.08 1.11 26.88
N TYR A 154 -0.85 1.92 27.59
CA TYR A 154 -1.89 1.45 28.51
C TYR A 154 -3.23 1.21 27.81
N PHE A 155 -3.81 0.02 28.00
CA PHE A 155 -5.14 -0.35 27.51
C PHE A 155 -6.08 -0.77 28.63
N ARG A 156 -7.35 -0.44 28.45
CA ARG A 156 -8.44 -0.79 29.37
C ARG A 156 -9.17 -2.04 28.87
N PRO A 157 -9.98 -2.70 29.72
CA PRO A 157 -10.88 -3.76 29.29
C PRO A 157 -11.72 -3.43 28.05
N ALA A 158 -12.28 -2.22 27.97
CA ALA A 158 -13.06 -1.74 26.83
C ALA A 158 -12.27 -1.77 25.51
N ASP A 159 -10.94 -1.64 25.55
CA ASP A 159 -10.12 -1.70 24.35
C ASP A 159 -10.00 -3.12 23.78
N GLY A 160 -10.11 -4.15 24.61
CA GLY A 160 -10.22 -5.54 24.15
C GLY A 160 -11.51 -5.78 23.38
N LEU A 161 -12.64 -5.25 23.87
CA LEU A 161 -13.91 -5.27 23.16
C LEU A 161 -13.78 -4.55 21.81
N LYS A 162 -13.25 -3.32 21.81
CA LYS A 162 -13.03 -2.56 20.57
C LYS A 162 -12.13 -3.30 19.58
N ALA A 163 -11.07 -3.95 20.06
CA ALA A 163 -10.19 -4.73 19.19
C ALA A 163 -10.93 -5.89 18.49
N ALA A 164 -11.80 -6.59 19.23
CA ALA A 164 -12.62 -7.64 18.65
C ALA A 164 -13.65 -7.08 17.63
N LEU A 165 -14.27 -5.94 17.93
CA LEU A 165 -15.21 -5.27 17.03
C LEU A 165 -14.52 -4.82 15.73
N THR A 166 -13.33 -4.23 15.82
CA THR A 166 -12.54 -3.85 14.64
C THR A 166 -12.10 -5.08 13.84
N ALA A 167 -11.68 -6.16 14.49
CA ALA A 167 -11.29 -7.41 13.81
C ALA A 167 -12.45 -8.11 13.08
N LEU A 168 -13.70 -7.99 13.56
CA LEU A 168 -14.89 -8.48 12.85
C LEU A 168 -15.07 -7.82 11.49
N TRP A 169 -14.76 -6.53 11.42
CA TRP A 169 -14.83 -5.73 10.21
C TRP A 169 -13.63 -5.97 9.28
N VAL A 170 -12.41 -5.88 9.81
CA VAL A 170 -11.17 -5.88 8.99
C VAL A 170 -10.66 -7.29 8.66
N GLY A 171 -10.97 -8.29 9.50
CA GLY A 171 -10.45 -9.66 9.37
C GLY A 171 -11.42 -10.66 8.74
N GLY A 172 -12.72 -10.57 9.04
CA GLY A 172 -13.72 -11.52 8.54
C GLY A 172 -14.80 -11.87 9.58
N PRO A 173 -16.07 -12.12 9.18
CA PRO A 173 -16.57 -12.28 7.81
C PRO A 173 -16.67 -10.98 6.99
N GLY A 174 -16.36 -9.83 7.59
CA GLY A 174 -16.53 -8.51 6.99
C GLY A 174 -17.98 -8.03 7.14
N ILE A 175 -18.20 -6.72 7.02
CA ILE A 175 -19.55 -6.17 6.97
C ILE A 175 -20.03 -6.23 5.52
N PRO A 176 -21.22 -6.79 5.25
CA PRO A 176 -21.81 -6.74 3.93
C PRO A 176 -21.95 -5.29 3.48
N TYR A 177 -21.12 -4.86 2.52
CA TYR A 177 -21.01 -3.46 2.12
C TYR A 177 -22.35 -2.87 1.69
N GLN A 178 -23.01 -3.49 0.70
CA GLN A 178 -24.26 -2.95 0.17
C GLN A 178 -25.37 -2.94 1.24
N PRO A 179 -25.62 -4.04 2.00
CA PRO A 179 -26.59 -4.00 3.09
C PRO A 179 -26.32 -2.92 4.15
N PHE A 180 -25.05 -2.67 4.49
CA PHE A 180 -24.71 -1.63 5.46
C PHE A 180 -24.86 -0.22 4.88
N LEU A 181 -24.45 0.00 3.63
CA LEU A 181 -24.68 1.26 2.92
C LEU A 181 -26.18 1.57 2.82
N ASP A 182 -27.00 0.58 2.47
CA ASP A 182 -28.45 0.72 2.42
C ASP A 182 -29.02 1.07 3.80
N ALA A 183 -28.50 0.45 4.87
CA ALA A 183 -28.88 0.76 6.24
C ALA A 183 -28.51 2.19 6.64
N VAL A 184 -27.28 2.64 6.34
CA VAL A 184 -26.86 4.04 6.56
C VAL A 184 -27.75 5.01 5.80
N ASN A 185 -28.09 4.70 4.55
CA ASN A 185 -28.97 5.54 3.73
C ASN A 185 -30.40 5.61 4.28
N ALA A 186 -30.93 4.50 4.78
CA ALA A 186 -32.27 4.42 5.37
C ALA A 186 -32.38 5.11 6.74
N ASP A 187 -31.29 5.19 7.49
CA ASP A 187 -31.26 5.79 8.82
C ASP A 187 -31.09 7.31 8.78
N THR A 188 -31.52 7.99 9.85
CA THR A 188 -31.43 9.46 9.96
C THR A 188 -30.17 9.92 10.71
N CYS A 189 -29.51 9.01 11.42
CA CYS A 189 -28.30 9.29 12.18
C CYS A 189 -27.24 8.18 12.02
N VAL A 190 -26.02 8.48 12.47
CA VAL A 190 -24.92 7.53 12.68
C VAL A 190 -24.38 7.67 14.10
N ALA A 191 -23.50 6.77 14.52
CA ALA A 191 -23.12 6.64 15.93
C ALA A 191 -22.57 7.93 16.57
N ASP A 192 -21.63 8.63 15.93
CA ASP A 192 -21.03 9.84 16.49
C ASP A 192 -20.61 10.90 15.45
N GLU A 193 -20.06 12.01 15.94
CA GLU A 193 -19.61 13.16 15.12
C GLU A 193 -18.54 12.76 14.10
N SER A 194 -17.61 11.86 14.46
CA SER A 194 -16.53 11.43 13.56
C SER A 194 -17.10 10.64 12.38
N ALA A 195 -18.03 9.72 12.65
CA ALA A 195 -18.70 8.95 11.61
C ALA A 195 -19.51 9.85 10.66
N ALA A 196 -20.21 10.85 11.20
CA ALA A 196 -20.99 11.80 10.41
C ALA A 196 -20.09 12.64 9.49
N GLU A 197 -18.96 13.16 9.99
CA GLU A 197 -18.04 13.97 9.19
C GLU A 197 -17.31 13.16 8.11
N SER A 198 -16.91 11.91 8.39
CA SER A 198 -16.30 11.04 7.38
C SER A 198 -17.27 10.74 6.23
N LEU A 199 -18.53 10.39 6.53
CA LEU A 199 -19.56 10.19 5.50
C LEU A 199 -19.85 11.43 4.65
N LYS A 200 -19.85 12.60 5.29
CA LYS A 200 -20.07 13.87 4.61
C LYS A 200 -18.88 14.28 3.74
N ARG A 201 -17.65 14.01 4.19
CA ARG A 201 -16.41 14.37 3.50
C ARG A 201 -16.25 13.57 2.20
N ASP A 202 -16.38 12.25 2.29
CA ASP A 202 -16.01 11.34 1.19
C ASP A 202 -16.92 10.12 1.03
N GLY A 203 -17.93 9.94 1.90
CA GLY A 203 -18.83 8.78 1.87
C GLY A 203 -18.23 7.51 2.47
N SER A 204 -17.08 7.59 3.14
CA SER A 204 -16.43 6.43 3.76
C SER A 204 -17.25 5.85 4.91
N LEU A 205 -17.46 4.53 4.86
CA LEU A 205 -18.26 3.80 5.85
C LEU A 205 -17.45 3.34 7.07
N GLY A 206 -16.13 3.47 7.05
CA GLY A 206 -15.24 2.88 8.07
C GLY A 206 -15.58 3.34 9.50
N ASP A 207 -15.67 4.65 9.71
CA ASP A 207 -16.06 5.20 11.02
C ASP A 207 -17.51 4.84 11.37
N ALA A 208 -18.42 4.82 10.39
CA ALA A 208 -19.81 4.43 10.63
C ALA A 208 -19.93 2.98 11.12
N VAL A 209 -19.10 2.06 10.60
CA VAL A 209 -19.01 0.67 11.06
C VAL A 209 -18.39 0.59 12.46
N ASP A 210 -17.19 1.14 12.67
CA ASP A 210 -16.47 1.05 13.95
C ASP A 210 -17.29 1.63 15.11
N LYS A 211 -17.81 2.84 14.94
CA LYS A 211 -18.58 3.54 15.96
C LYS A 211 -19.98 2.94 16.11
N GLY A 212 -20.58 2.46 15.02
CA GLY A 212 -21.86 1.74 15.05
C GLY A 212 -21.78 0.45 15.87
N PHE A 213 -20.68 -0.29 15.77
CA PHE A 213 -20.45 -1.49 16.58
C PHE A 213 -20.32 -1.15 18.07
N ALA A 214 -19.72 -0.02 18.41
CA ALA A 214 -19.67 0.44 19.80
C ALA A 214 -21.09 0.68 20.36
N ILE A 215 -22.00 1.29 19.59
CA ILE A 215 -23.40 1.46 20.00
C ILE A 215 -24.10 0.10 20.13
N ALA A 216 -23.96 -0.79 19.15
CA ALA A 216 -24.55 -2.13 19.20
C ALA A 216 -24.06 -2.92 20.42
N ALA A 217 -22.75 -2.85 20.71
CA ALA A 217 -22.14 -3.47 21.87
C ALA A 217 -22.64 -2.86 23.19
N TYR A 218 -22.83 -1.54 23.25
CA TYR A 218 -23.40 -0.89 24.42
C TYR A 218 -24.79 -1.44 24.74
N LEU A 219 -25.67 -1.43 23.74
CA LEU A 219 -27.05 -1.90 23.87
C LEU A 219 -27.14 -3.39 24.25
N LYS A 220 -26.12 -4.19 23.89
CA LYS A 220 -26.06 -5.61 24.23
C LYS A 220 -25.48 -5.90 25.62
N ILE A 221 -24.38 -5.24 25.98
CA ILE A 221 -23.54 -5.62 27.12
C ILE A 221 -23.92 -4.85 28.39
N VAL A 222 -24.29 -3.57 28.25
CA VAL A 222 -24.58 -2.69 29.38
C VAL A 222 -26.01 -2.92 29.84
N LYS A 223 -26.20 -3.19 31.13
CA LYS A 223 -27.53 -3.38 31.72
C LYS A 223 -28.15 -2.04 32.11
N GLY A 224 -29.43 -1.86 31.79
CA GLY A 224 -30.21 -0.66 32.14
C GLY A 224 -30.63 0.13 30.91
N ASP A 225 -31.26 1.29 31.14
CA ASP A 225 -31.68 2.17 30.05
C ASP A 225 -30.47 2.92 29.47
N PRO A 226 -30.26 2.90 28.14
CA PRO A 226 -29.17 3.64 27.52
C PRO A 226 -29.38 5.16 27.68
N PRO A 227 -28.29 5.95 27.79
CA PRO A 227 -28.39 7.40 27.92
C PRO A 227 -28.75 8.12 26.60
N PHE A 228 -29.16 7.37 25.58
CA PHE A 228 -29.47 7.83 24.23
C PHE A 228 -30.60 6.99 23.62
N ASP A 229 -31.34 7.58 22.68
CA ASP A 229 -32.32 6.86 21.86
C ASP A 229 -31.72 6.53 20.49
N ALA A 230 -31.38 5.26 20.29
CA ALA A 230 -30.74 4.79 19.05
C ALA A 230 -31.74 4.47 17.91
N SER A 231 -33.02 4.83 18.05
CA SER A 231 -34.05 4.58 17.04
C SER A 231 -33.71 5.18 15.67
N CYS A 232 -32.97 6.29 15.64
CA CYS A 232 -32.56 6.97 14.42
C CYS A 232 -31.55 6.17 13.56
N MET A 233 -30.87 5.16 14.13
CA MET A 233 -29.91 4.27 13.45
C MET A 233 -30.32 2.78 13.49
N SER A 234 -31.63 2.53 13.55
CA SER A 234 -32.17 1.18 13.74
C SER A 234 -31.80 0.18 12.64
N ASN A 235 -31.63 0.62 11.38
CA ASN A 235 -31.25 -0.29 10.30
C ASN A 235 -29.78 -0.70 10.41
N GLN A 236 -28.88 0.23 10.75
CA GLN A 236 -27.48 -0.07 11.03
C GLN A 236 -27.36 -1.06 12.19
N LEU A 237 -28.09 -0.83 13.28
CA LEU A 237 -28.09 -1.72 14.43
C LEU A 237 -28.62 -3.12 14.11
N LYS A 238 -29.55 -3.26 13.18
CA LYS A 238 -30.01 -4.57 12.72
C LYS A 238 -28.90 -5.37 12.04
N VAL A 239 -28.06 -4.71 11.24
CA VAL A 239 -26.91 -5.35 10.56
C VAL A 239 -25.83 -5.70 11.58
N LEU A 240 -25.38 -4.71 12.35
CA LEU A 240 -24.26 -4.86 13.28
C LEU A 240 -24.61 -5.74 14.48
N GLY A 241 -25.85 -5.61 15.00
CA GLY A 241 -26.36 -6.41 16.10
C GLY A 241 -26.40 -7.90 15.76
N ALA A 242 -26.85 -8.28 14.56
CA ALA A 242 -26.87 -9.69 14.14
C ALA A 242 -25.47 -10.32 14.13
N ILE A 243 -24.46 -9.58 13.68
CA ILE A 243 -23.06 -10.02 13.67
C ILE A 243 -22.51 -10.12 15.09
N LEU A 244 -22.84 -9.16 15.95
CA LEU A 244 -22.45 -9.18 17.35
C LEU A 244 -23.10 -10.36 18.10
N ASP A 245 -24.38 -10.65 17.84
CA ASP A 245 -25.13 -11.74 18.46
C ASP A 245 -24.49 -13.10 18.17
N GLU A 246 -24.11 -13.36 16.91
CA GLU A 246 -23.41 -14.59 16.50
C GLU A 246 -22.11 -14.81 17.30
N ARG A 247 -21.43 -13.72 17.67
CA ARG A 247 -20.12 -13.77 18.33
C ARG A 247 -20.20 -13.74 19.84
N TRP A 248 -21.19 -13.06 20.38
CA TRP A 248 -21.30 -12.82 21.81
C TRP A 248 -22.22 -13.85 22.50
N ASP A 249 -23.23 -14.38 21.80
CA ASP A 249 -24.20 -15.33 22.34
C ASP A 249 -23.88 -16.81 22.03
N ALA A 250 -22.73 -17.09 21.43
CA ALA A 250 -22.27 -18.45 21.13
C ALA A 250 -21.19 -18.96 22.12
N PRO A 251 -21.51 -19.20 23.41
CA PRO A 251 -20.54 -19.77 24.35
C PRO A 251 -20.31 -21.25 24.04
N GLY A 252 -19.06 -21.65 23.90
CA GLY A 252 -18.70 -23.03 23.55
C GLY A 252 -17.28 -23.15 23.01
N LYS A 253 -16.84 -24.39 22.72
CA LYS A 253 -15.45 -24.85 22.46
C LYS A 253 -14.74 -24.21 21.23
N CYS A 254 -14.70 -22.89 21.14
CA CYS A 254 -14.09 -22.12 20.05
C CYS A 254 -14.69 -22.37 18.65
N PRO A 255 -15.98 -22.04 18.42
CA PRO A 255 -16.44 -21.93 17.03
C PRO A 255 -15.65 -20.81 16.32
N ASP A 256 -15.10 -21.13 15.15
CA ASP A 256 -14.55 -20.16 14.19
C ASP A 256 -13.34 -19.33 14.63
N LYS A 257 -12.53 -19.86 15.55
CA LYS A 257 -11.26 -19.23 15.89
C LYS A 257 -10.34 -19.17 14.67
N LYS A 258 -9.78 -17.99 14.42
CA LYS A 258 -8.82 -17.77 13.35
C LYS A 258 -7.42 -18.18 13.82
N ALA A 259 -6.79 -19.08 13.09
CA ALA A 259 -5.39 -19.43 13.34
C ALA A 259 -4.48 -18.26 12.92
N PRO A 260 -3.41 -17.96 13.67
CA PRO A 260 -2.41 -16.99 13.24
C PRO A 260 -1.66 -17.51 12.02
N GLU A 261 -1.45 -16.63 11.04
CA GLU A 261 -0.49 -16.87 9.97
C GLU A 261 0.91 -16.61 10.53
N LEU A 262 1.85 -17.52 10.29
CA LEU A 262 3.24 -17.37 10.72
C LEU A 262 4.13 -17.28 9.49
N VAL A 263 4.92 -16.21 9.43
CA VAL A 263 5.85 -15.97 8.34
C VAL A 263 7.25 -15.86 8.92
N LYS A 264 8.20 -16.56 8.30
CA LYS A 264 9.61 -16.46 8.66
C LYS A 264 10.08 -15.03 8.40
N TYR A 265 10.64 -14.40 9.42
CA TYR A 265 11.19 -13.06 9.28
C TYR A 265 12.35 -13.04 8.28
N ARG A 266 12.34 -12.03 7.42
CA ARG A 266 13.40 -11.74 6.45
C ARG A 266 13.89 -10.33 6.71
N THR A 267 15.20 -10.17 6.88
CA THR A 267 15.84 -8.86 7.06
C THR A 267 15.68 -7.99 5.81
N VAL A 268 16.05 -6.71 5.90
CA VAL A 268 16.14 -5.81 4.75
C VAL A 268 17.61 -5.47 4.51
N LEU A 269 18.10 -5.65 3.29
CA LEU A 269 19.50 -5.42 2.94
C LEU A 269 19.84 -3.92 2.92
N PHE A 270 18.92 -3.11 2.38
CA PHE A 270 19.04 -1.66 2.28
C PHE A 270 17.95 -0.96 3.10
N PRO A 271 18.06 -0.93 4.45
CA PRO A 271 17.03 -0.34 5.31
C PRO A 271 16.90 1.17 5.12
N ALA A 272 17.97 1.83 4.66
CA ALA A 272 17.96 3.24 4.32
C ALA A 272 17.43 3.52 2.90
N GLY A 273 17.15 2.49 2.10
CA GLY A 273 16.75 2.61 0.70
C GLY A 273 17.81 2.16 -0.30
N ILE A 274 17.37 1.76 -1.50
CA ILE A 274 18.26 1.26 -2.56
C ILE A 274 19.13 2.39 -3.17
N GLU A 275 18.73 3.64 -2.96
CA GLU A 275 19.42 4.83 -3.44
C GLU A 275 20.79 5.05 -2.81
N VAL A 276 21.15 4.33 -1.74
CA VAL A 276 22.52 4.31 -1.23
C VAL A 276 23.54 3.89 -2.29
N LEU A 277 23.11 3.09 -3.28
CA LEU A 277 23.93 2.68 -4.41
C LEU A 277 24.26 3.82 -5.38
N ASN A 278 23.44 4.89 -5.41
CA ASN A 278 23.62 6.03 -6.32
C ASN A 278 24.85 6.88 -5.96
N THR A 279 25.46 6.66 -4.80
CA THR A 279 26.71 7.34 -4.40
C THR A 279 27.92 6.92 -5.23
N ASP A 280 27.84 5.78 -5.91
CA ASP A 280 28.85 5.26 -6.83
C ASP A 280 28.16 4.86 -8.15
N PRO A 281 27.80 5.86 -8.99
CA PRO A 281 26.90 5.67 -10.12
C PRO A 281 27.50 4.74 -11.19
N VAL A 282 26.63 4.06 -11.93
CA VAL A 282 27.06 3.19 -13.03
C VAL A 282 27.52 4.02 -14.25
N PRO A 283 28.40 3.46 -15.11
CA PRO A 283 28.82 4.14 -16.34
C PRO A 283 27.64 4.57 -17.22
N SER A 284 27.79 5.68 -17.95
CA SER A 284 26.79 6.22 -18.87
C SER A 284 27.30 6.22 -20.30
N SER A 285 26.46 5.86 -21.26
CA SER A 285 26.72 6.07 -22.69
C SER A 285 26.48 7.53 -23.03
N LYS A 286 27.33 8.10 -23.89
CA LYS A 286 27.18 9.48 -24.32
C LYS A 286 26.07 9.61 -25.36
N ALA A 287 25.24 10.64 -25.24
CA ALA A 287 24.36 11.07 -26.33
C ALA A 287 25.21 11.71 -27.44
N VAL A 288 25.13 11.18 -28.65
CA VAL A 288 25.87 11.70 -29.83
C VAL A 288 25.04 12.70 -30.62
N GLU A 289 23.71 12.62 -30.49
CA GLU A 289 22.78 13.51 -31.16
C GLU A 289 21.56 13.74 -30.26
N VAL A 290 21.20 15.00 -30.08
CA VAL A 290 20.00 15.44 -29.36
C VAL A 290 19.32 16.45 -30.25
N THR A 291 18.17 16.08 -30.82
CA THR A 291 17.41 16.94 -31.73
C THR A 291 16.07 17.30 -31.11
N TYR A 292 15.72 18.59 -31.14
CA TYR A 292 14.40 19.03 -30.71
C TYR A 292 13.35 18.55 -31.71
N TRP A 293 12.28 17.94 -31.21
CA TRP A 293 11.10 17.59 -31.99
C TRP A 293 10.16 18.80 -32.03
N PRO A 294 9.98 19.46 -33.19
CA PRO A 294 9.14 20.65 -33.29
C PRO A 294 7.68 20.35 -32.94
N LYS A 295 7.05 21.19 -32.11
CA LYS A 295 5.62 21.06 -31.77
C LYS A 295 4.69 21.06 -32.99
N SER A 296 5.11 21.70 -34.09
CA SER A 296 4.41 21.66 -35.39
C SER A 296 4.26 20.25 -35.95
N ASP A 297 5.21 19.38 -35.62
CA ASP A 297 5.27 18.00 -36.08
C ASP A 297 4.44 17.09 -35.17
N GLY A 298 3.69 17.67 -34.23
CA GLY A 298 2.82 16.98 -33.29
C GLY A 298 3.54 16.54 -32.01
N TYR A 299 2.82 15.80 -31.19
CA TYR A 299 3.28 15.27 -29.91
C TYR A 299 3.12 13.75 -29.90
N PRO A 300 4.05 12.98 -29.33
CA PRO A 300 3.76 11.62 -28.95
C PRO A 300 2.53 11.59 -28.02
N GLU A 301 1.51 10.83 -28.40
CA GLU A 301 0.22 10.70 -27.70
C GLU A 301 0.40 10.45 -26.20
N PHE A 302 1.35 9.59 -25.83
CA PHE A 302 1.69 9.33 -24.43
C PHE A 302 2.09 10.62 -23.70
N CYS A 303 3.06 11.35 -24.23
CA CYS A 303 3.56 12.57 -23.61
C CYS A 303 2.48 13.66 -23.54
N TRP A 304 1.65 13.77 -24.58
CA TRP A 304 0.52 14.70 -24.60
C TRP A 304 -0.52 14.36 -23.54
N ASN A 305 -0.87 13.08 -23.38
CA ASN A 305 -1.88 12.65 -22.43
C ASN A 305 -1.37 12.74 -20.99
N GLU A 306 -0.18 12.23 -20.69
CA GLU A 306 0.37 12.25 -19.34
C GLU A 306 0.71 13.66 -18.87
N ALA A 307 1.10 14.59 -19.76
CA ALA A 307 1.27 15.99 -19.39
C ALA A 307 -0.03 16.61 -18.85
N ARG A 308 -1.18 16.26 -19.43
CA ARG A 308 -2.51 16.77 -19.04
C ARG A 308 -3.15 15.99 -17.89
N ALA A 309 -2.51 14.93 -17.40
CA ALA A 309 -3.00 14.22 -16.24
C ALA A 309 -2.91 15.10 -15.00
N ALA A 310 -3.87 14.97 -14.08
CA ALA A 310 -3.77 15.58 -12.76
C ALA A 310 -2.53 15.07 -12.03
N ARG A 311 -1.93 15.93 -11.20
CA ARG A 311 -0.75 15.56 -10.40
C ARG A 311 -1.08 14.55 -9.32
N SER A 312 -2.24 14.71 -8.67
CA SER A 312 -2.80 13.76 -7.71
C SER A 312 -4.31 13.93 -7.60
N ASN A 313 -4.97 13.12 -6.78
CA ASN A 313 -6.39 13.29 -6.48
C ASN A 313 -6.68 14.63 -5.76
N ASP A 314 -5.70 15.15 -5.02
CA ASP A 314 -5.81 16.39 -4.24
C ASP A 314 -5.22 17.62 -4.96
N ASP A 315 -4.43 17.41 -6.02
CA ASP A 315 -3.87 18.45 -6.86
C ASP A 315 -4.34 18.31 -8.32
N PRO A 316 -5.42 19.04 -8.69
CA PRO A 316 -6.02 18.93 -10.02
C PRO A 316 -5.22 19.62 -11.11
N ARG A 317 -4.09 20.27 -10.79
CA ARG A 317 -3.23 20.90 -11.79
C ARG A 317 -2.63 19.83 -12.71
N PRO A 318 -2.39 20.14 -14.00
CA PRO A 318 -1.73 19.21 -14.90
C PRO A 318 -0.29 18.94 -14.44
N ARG A 319 0.21 17.73 -14.69
CA ARG A 319 1.63 17.38 -14.49
C ARG A 319 2.56 18.29 -15.28
N CYS A 320 2.13 18.69 -16.49
CA CYS A 320 2.85 19.63 -17.34
C CYS A 320 1.88 20.43 -18.21
N GLU A 321 1.98 21.76 -18.15
CA GLU A 321 1.27 22.60 -19.11
C GLU A 321 1.71 22.28 -20.55
N PRO A 322 0.79 22.08 -21.52
CA PRO A 322 1.15 21.70 -22.89
C PRO A 322 2.19 22.60 -23.57
N ARG A 323 2.21 23.89 -23.24
CA ARG A 323 3.19 24.85 -23.75
C ARG A 323 4.60 24.64 -23.19
N ARG A 324 4.70 24.02 -22.02
CA ARG A 324 5.93 23.72 -21.29
C ARG A 324 6.50 22.34 -21.61
N LEU A 325 5.71 21.48 -22.25
CA LEU A 325 6.12 20.16 -22.73
C LEU A 325 7.03 20.32 -23.94
N ASN A 326 8.25 19.79 -23.85
CA ASN A 326 9.22 19.73 -24.93
C ASN A 326 9.56 18.26 -25.22
N ILE A 327 9.82 17.94 -26.49
CA ILE A 327 10.14 16.58 -26.92
C ILE A 327 11.50 16.62 -27.62
N TYR A 328 12.34 15.64 -27.32
CA TYR A 328 13.67 15.51 -27.88
C TYR A 328 13.88 14.09 -28.39
N ASN A 329 14.47 13.97 -29.58
CA ASN A 329 14.97 12.71 -30.10
C ASN A 329 16.45 12.59 -29.71
N VAL A 330 16.79 11.52 -28.99
CA VAL A 330 18.13 11.30 -28.44
C VAL A 330 18.73 10.02 -28.99
N THR A 331 19.92 10.13 -29.58
CA THR A 331 20.71 8.99 -30.08
C THR A 331 21.94 8.83 -29.20
N TYR A 332 22.19 7.60 -28.75
CA TYR A 332 23.35 7.25 -27.92
C TYR A 332 24.42 6.51 -28.74
N GLU A 333 25.69 6.70 -28.37
CA GLU A 333 26.84 6.17 -29.12
C GLU A 333 26.89 4.64 -29.22
N ASP A 334 26.27 3.95 -28.28
CA ASP A 334 26.18 2.49 -28.19
C ASP A 334 25.00 1.91 -28.99
N CYS A 335 24.15 2.76 -29.58
CA CYS A 335 22.92 2.36 -30.29
C CYS A 335 22.65 3.19 -31.54
N LEU A 336 23.71 3.42 -32.35
CA LEU A 336 23.65 4.19 -33.59
C LEU A 336 22.75 3.56 -34.69
N ASP A 337 22.42 2.28 -34.56
CA ASP A 337 21.58 1.53 -35.51
C ASP A 337 20.10 1.47 -35.11
N GLN A 338 19.69 2.22 -34.08
CA GLN A 338 18.30 2.29 -33.60
C GLN A 338 17.66 3.64 -33.84
N ASP A 339 16.31 3.65 -33.82
CA ASP A 339 15.57 4.91 -33.83
C ASP A 339 15.83 5.68 -32.52
N PRO A 340 16.04 7.02 -32.60
CA PRO A 340 16.25 7.86 -31.42
C PRO A 340 15.15 7.67 -30.36
N TRP A 341 15.53 7.76 -29.09
CA TRP A 341 14.56 7.76 -27.99
C TRP A 341 13.84 9.10 -27.96
N ALA A 342 12.50 9.07 -27.98
CA ALA A 342 11.68 10.24 -27.77
C ALA A 342 11.57 10.49 -26.26
N ILE A 343 12.26 11.53 -25.80
CA ILE A 343 12.26 11.98 -24.40
C ILE A 343 11.38 13.21 -24.29
N CYS A 344 10.40 13.14 -23.41
CA CYS A 344 9.47 14.20 -23.12
C CYS A 344 9.87 14.88 -21.81
N HIS A 345 10.09 16.18 -21.85
CA HIS A 345 10.61 16.95 -20.73
C HIS A 345 9.74 18.17 -20.50
N CYS A 346 9.17 18.29 -19.30
CA CYS A 346 8.51 19.52 -18.92
C CYS A 346 9.53 20.54 -18.42
N SER A 347 9.39 21.78 -18.87
CA SER A 347 10.32 22.86 -18.46
C SER A 347 10.27 23.25 -16.97
N ASP A 348 9.33 22.74 -16.15
CA ASP A 348 9.36 22.82 -14.67
C ASP A 348 9.83 21.54 -13.98
N ALA A 349 10.12 20.46 -14.71
CA ALA A 349 10.64 19.26 -14.09
C ALA A 349 11.91 19.60 -13.29
N GLN A 350 12.02 19.07 -12.08
CA GLN A 350 13.19 19.30 -11.21
C GLN A 350 14.49 18.85 -11.88
N GLN A 351 14.42 17.81 -12.70
CA GLN A 351 15.58 17.31 -13.45
C GLN A 351 15.80 18.14 -14.72
N SER A 352 17.05 18.53 -14.95
CA SER A 352 17.44 19.12 -16.23
C SER A 352 17.32 18.09 -17.37
N LEU A 353 17.18 18.56 -18.61
CA LEU A 353 17.20 17.66 -19.77
C LEU A 353 18.50 16.85 -19.85
N ASP A 354 19.63 17.47 -19.52
CA ASP A 354 20.94 16.81 -19.52
C ASP A 354 21.01 15.69 -18.46
N ASP A 355 20.42 15.89 -17.28
CA ASP A 355 20.33 14.86 -16.25
C ASP A 355 19.48 13.68 -16.72
N VAL A 356 18.32 13.96 -17.33
CA VAL A 356 17.44 12.91 -17.89
C VAL A 356 18.18 12.12 -18.97
N ILE A 357 18.85 12.80 -19.91
CA ILE A 357 19.61 12.16 -20.99
C ILE A 357 20.75 11.32 -20.42
N ARG A 358 21.49 11.83 -19.44
CA ARG A 358 22.57 11.10 -18.77
C ARG A 358 22.04 9.86 -18.06
N ARG A 359 20.96 9.96 -17.28
CA ARG A 359 20.37 8.83 -16.53
C ARG A 359 19.83 7.75 -17.45
N VAL A 360 19.18 8.12 -18.56
CA VAL A 360 18.80 7.16 -19.60
C VAL A 360 20.03 6.54 -20.26
N GLY A 361 21.13 7.28 -20.42
CA GLY A 361 22.42 6.77 -20.89
C GLY A 361 23.07 5.74 -19.96
N GLN A 362 22.73 5.74 -18.67
CA GLN A 362 23.22 4.78 -17.68
C GLN A 362 22.54 3.40 -17.78
N LEU A 363 21.36 3.32 -18.39
CA LEU A 363 20.74 2.04 -18.72
C LEU A 363 21.59 1.28 -19.76
N PRO A 364 21.88 -0.02 -19.55
CA PRO A 364 22.49 -0.87 -20.56
C PRO A 364 21.73 -0.85 -21.90
N PRO A 365 22.42 -0.99 -23.05
CA PRO A 365 21.82 -0.86 -24.39
C PRO A 365 20.56 -1.70 -24.59
N ALA A 366 20.63 -2.99 -24.22
CA ALA A 366 19.52 -3.92 -24.35
C ALA A 366 18.36 -3.57 -23.41
N LEU A 367 18.61 -3.34 -22.11
CA LEU A 367 17.58 -2.91 -21.16
C LEU A 367 16.88 -1.62 -21.63
N ARG A 368 17.66 -0.62 -22.06
CA ARG A 368 17.13 0.64 -22.61
C ARG A 368 16.26 0.44 -23.86
N SER A 369 16.49 -0.62 -24.62
CA SER A 369 15.70 -0.97 -25.81
C SER A 369 14.31 -1.54 -25.48
N HIS A 370 14.07 -1.95 -24.22
CA HIS A 370 12.73 -2.34 -23.78
C HIS A 370 11.82 -1.12 -23.54
N MET A 371 12.38 0.06 -23.29
CA MET A 371 11.66 1.31 -23.06
C MET A 371 11.29 2.00 -24.38
N ILE A 372 10.02 2.40 -24.52
CA ILE A 372 9.52 3.12 -25.70
C ILE A 372 9.71 4.63 -25.53
N HIS A 373 9.15 5.17 -24.45
CA HIS A 373 9.15 6.59 -24.12
C HIS A 373 9.66 6.80 -22.71
N LEU A 374 10.22 7.99 -22.47
CA LEU A 374 10.42 8.51 -21.12
C LEU A 374 9.86 9.92 -21.02
N ALA A 375 9.09 10.21 -19.98
CA ALA A 375 8.62 11.55 -19.66
C ALA A 375 9.09 12.00 -18.27
N ALA A 376 9.60 13.22 -18.16
CA ALA A 376 10.03 13.83 -16.91
C ALA A 376 9.08 14.98 -16.51
N PHE A 377 8.52 14.89 -15.32
CA PHE A 377 7.52 15.83 -14.79
C PHE A 377 7.91 16.39 -13.42
N GLU A 378 7.31 17.52 -13.08
CA GLU A 378 7.48 18.15 -11.78
C GLU A 378 6.70 17.40 -10.69
N ASN A 379 7.31 17.18 -9.53
CA ASN A 379 6.63 16.67 -8.34
C ASN A 379 7.37 17.08 -7.05
N SER A 380 6.62 17.33 -5.96
CA SER A 380 7.21 17.61 -4.64
C SER A 380 7.94 16.40 -4.04
N GLY A 381 7.54 15.18 -4.42
CA GLY A 381 8.21 13.94 -4.06
C GLY A 381 9.07 13.38 -5.19
N ILE A 382 9.93 12.42 -4.86
CA ILE A 382 10.69 11.64 -5.83
C ILE A 382 9.84 10.44 -6.23
N GLY A 383 9.65 10.22 -7.53
CA GLY A 383 8.81 9.13 -7.99
C GLY A 383 9.14 8.60 -9.38
N GLY A 384 8.59 7.43 -9.66
CA GLY A 384 8.65 6.77 -10.97
C GLY A 384 7.29 6.14 -11.31
N ALA A 385 7.09 5.83 -12.58
CA ALA A 385 5.97 4.99 -13.01
C ALA A 385 6.26 4.34 -14.36
N THR A 386 5.87 3.09 -14.50
CA THR A 386 5.91 2.38 -15.79
C THR A 386 4.51 1.96 -16.22
N VAL A 387 4.11 2.42 -17.41
CA VAL A 387 2.81 2.04 -17.98
C VAL A 387 2.94 0.75 -18.79
N LEU A 388 2.55 -0.36 -18.17
CA LEU A 388 2.51 -1.70 -18.80
C LEU A 388 1.17 -1.93 -19.53
N PRO A 389 1.15 -2.69 -20.65
CA PRO A 389 2.26 -3.39 -21.32
C PRO A 389 3.00 -2.53 -22.38
N TRP A 390 2.81 -1.21 -22.33
CA TRP A 390 3.35 -0.28 -23.33
C TRP A 390 4.80 0.13 -23.10
N ASN A 391 5.39 -0.18 -21.93
CA ASN A 391 6.79 0.12 -21.61
C ASN A 391 7.12 1.61 -21.76
N MET A 392 6.23 2.46 -21.24
CA MET A 392 6.38 3.91 -21.23
C MET A 392 6.69 4.35 -19.81
N VAL A 393 7.81 5.04 -19.62
CA VAL A 393 8.34 5.39 -18.31
C VAL A 393 8.05 6.86 -18.00
N MET A 394 7.73 7.15 -16.76
CA MET A 394 7.65 8.49 -16.21
C MET A 394 8.54 8.62 -15.01
N ILE A 395 9.13 9.79 -14.86
CA ILE A 395 10.01 10.16 -13.76
C ILE A 395 9.53 11.47 -13.16
N PHE A 396 9.51 11.55 -11.83
CA PHE A 396 8.95 12.65 -11.06
C PHE A 396 9.96 13.17 -10.04
N GLY A 397 9.98 14.50 -9.86
CA GLY A 397 10.85 15.14 -8.89
C GLY A 397 12.33 14.98 -9.24
N ASP A 398 13.21 15.01 -8.23
CA ASP A 398 14.65 14.83 -8.42
C ASP A 398 15.08 13.36 -8.33
N ALA A 399 14.52 12.52 -9.20
CA ALA A 399 14.70 11.08 -9.16
C ALA A 399 16.14 10.60 -9.44
N GLN A 400 16.61 9.65 -8.64
CA GLN A 400 17.99 9.17 -8.72
C GLN A 400 18.15 8.02 -9.72
N ASP A 401 19.40 7.56 -9.94
CA ASP A 401 19.75 6.56 -10.97
C ASP A 401 18.94 5.27 -10.75
N SER A 402 18.82 4.83 -9.49
CA SER A 402 18.05 3.65 -9.07
C SER A 402 16.57 3.69 -9.51
N VAL A 403 15.93 4.85 -9.55
CA VAL A 403 14.52 4.98 -10.00
C VAL A 403 14.42 4.68 -11.49
N TYR A 404 15.34 5.20 -12.31
CA TYR A 404 15.37 4.90 -13.74
C TYR A 404 15.60 3.41 -14.00
N PHE A 405 16.45 2.77 -13.20
CA PHE A 405 16.74 1.34 -13.32
C PHE A 405 15.55 0.48 -12.86
N HIS A 406 14.83 0.93 -11.85
CA HIS A 406 13.60 0.32 -11.36
C HIS A 406 12.53 0.31 -12.45
N GLU A 407 12.20 1.48 -13.00
CA GLU A 407 11.18 1.60 -14.07
C GLU A 407 11.57 0.86 -15.36
N ALA A 408 12.85 0.89 -15.73
CA ALA A 408 13.33 0.12 -16.86
C ALA A 408 13.22 -1.40 -16.62
N SER A 409 13.34 -1.86 -15.36
CA SER A 409 13.18 -3.27 -15.01
C SER A 409 11.73 -3.74 -15.20
N HIS A 410 10.74 -2.92 -14.87
CA HIS A 410 9.34 -3.22 -15.19
C HIS A 410 9.12 -3.47 -16.69
N CYS A 411 9.85 -2.77 -17.57
CA CYS A 411 9.73 -2.93 -19.03
C CYS A 411 10.21 -4.30 -19.58
N ILE A 412 11.10 -4.99 -18.88
CA ILE A 412 11.64 -6.31 -19.26
C ILE A 412 10.99 -7.46 -18.50
N ASP A 413 10.42 -7.21 -17.32
CA ASP A 413 9.75 -8.20 -16.48
C ASP A 413 8.78 -9.11 -17.28
N ARG A 414 7.85 -8.52 -18.04
CA ARG A 414 6.87 -9.24 -18.89
C ARG A 414 6.11 -10.36 -18.13
N GLY A 415 5.85 -10.18 -16.84
CA GLY A 415 5.16 -11.14 -15.98
C GLY A 415 6.05 -12.21 -15.36
N PHE A 416 7.38 -12.12 -15.48
CA PHE A 416 8.29 -13.08 -14.86
C PHE A 416 8.21 -13.06 -13.33
N TYR A 417 7.92 -11.91 -12.70
CA TYR A 417 7.67 -11.83 -11.26
C TYR A 417 6.60 -12.81 -10.77
N ALA A 418 5.62 -13.15 -11.62
CA ALA A 418 4.54 -14.07 -11.29
C ALA A 418 4.88 -15.54 -11.57
N SER A 419 6.04 -15.82 -12.18
CA SER A 419 6.46 -17.17 -12.55
C SER A 419 6.78 -18.04 -11.32
N GLU A 420 6.62 -19.35 -11.47
CA GLU A 420 7.04 -20.31 -10.44
C GLU A 420 8.53 -20.19 -10.12
N THR A 421 9.37 -19.95 -11.14
CA THR A 421 10.81 -19.75 -10.99
C THR A 421 11.14 -18.59 -10.07
N PHE A 422 10.55 -17.41 -10.31
CA PHE A 422 10.81 -16.22 -9.49
C PHE A 422 10.27 -16.40 -8.07
N ARG A 423 9.05 -16.92 -7.92
CA ARG A 423 8.45 -17.17 -6.61
C ARG A 423 9.24 -18.20 -5.79
N ALA A 424 9.72 -19.26 -6.42
CA ALA A 424 10.56 -20.25 -5.75
C ALA A 424 11.94 -19.70 -5.34
N ALA A 425 12.49 -18.75 -6.10
CA ALA A 425 13.71 -18.05 -5.74
C ALA A 425 13.48 -17.11 -4.55
N LYS A 426 12.44 -16.27 -4.63
CA LYS A 426 11.98 -15.40 -3.53
C LYS A 426 11.81 -16.18 -2.23
N GLU A 427 11.21 -17.37 -2.24
CA GLU A 427 10.99 -18.16 -1.02
C GLU A 427 12.27 -18.70 -0.37
N LYS A 428 13.38 -18.76 -1.11
CA LYS A 428 14.68 -19.22 -0.61
C LYS A 428 15.57 -18.08 -0.11
N ASP A 429 15.26 -16.84 -0.47
CA ASP A 429 16.00 -15.68 0.00
C ASP A 429 15.68 -15.37 1.46
N SER A 430 16.71 -14.97 2.21
CA SER A 430 16.64 -14.72 3.65
C SER A 430 16.43 -13.25 4.02
N CYS A 431 16.44 -12.36 3.02
CA CYS A 431 16.19 -10.94 3.18
C CYS A 431 15.38 -10.38 1.99
N TRP A 432 15.00 -9.12 2.09
CA TRP A 432 14.41 -8.29 1.03
C TRP A 432 15.40 -7.20 0.61
N PRO A 433 15.39 -6.70 -0.63
CA PRO A 433 16.20 -5.55 -1.03
C PRO A 433 15.94 -4.32 -0.15
N THR A 434 14.73 -3.75 -0.18
CA THR A 434 14.28 -2.64 0.69
C THR A 434 12.98 -2.98 1.44
N HIS A 435 12.41 -2.04 2.19
CA HIS A 435 11.04 -2.15 2.69
C HIS A 435 9.99 -2.06 1.57
N TYR A 436 10.23 -1.26 0.53
CA TYR A 436 9.32 -1.08 -0.60
C TYR A 436 9.09 -2.36 -1.40
N SER A 437 10.15 -3.14 -1.65
CA SER A 437 10.05 -4.44 -2.35
C SER A 437 9.08 -5.45 -1.73
N LYS A 438 8.67 -5.27 -0.46
CA LYS A 438 7.66 -6.12 0.20
C LYS A 438 6.24 -5.88 -0.29
N SER A 439 5.98 -4.77 -0.96
CA SER A 439 4.63 -4.33 -1.32
C SER A 439 3.99 -5.19 -2.41
N ALA A 440 4.74 -5.58 -3.44
CA ALA A 440 4.31 -6.52 -4.45
C ALA A 440 5.49 -7.25 -5.09
N ASP A 441 5.23 -8.44 -5.63
CA ASP A 441 6.28 -9.26 -6.29
C ASP A 441 6.85 -8.58 -7.54
N ILE A 442 6.07 -7.73 -8.21
CA ILE A 442 6.54 -6.91 -9.33
C ILE A 442 7.57 -5.86 -8.88
N GLU A 443 7.37 -5.23 -7.72
CA GLU A 443 8.33 -4.30 -7.12
C GLU A 443 9.58 -5.01 -6.64
N LEU A 444 9.43 -6.22 -6.09
CA LEU A 444 10.57 -7.07 -5.76
C LEU A 444 11.42 -7.36 -6.99
N PHE A 445 10.79 -7.71 -8.11
CA PHE A 445 11.51 -7.96 -9.36
C PHE A 445 12.29 -6.72 -9.79
N ALA A 446 11.65 -5.55 -9.80
CA ALA A 446 12.29 -4.32 -10.22
C ALA A 446 13.47 -3.93 -9.31
N GLU A 447 13.35 -4.05 -7.99
CA GLU A 447 14.46 -3.76 -7.07
C GLU A 447 15.60 -4.77 -7.15
N ILE A 448 15.33 -6.08 -7.26
CA ILE A 448 16.41 -7.06 -7.52
C ILE A 448 17.08 -6.77 -8.88
N GLY A 449 16.31 -6.29 -9.87
CA GLY A 449 16.83 -5.80 -11.14
C GLY A 449 17.83 -4.65 -10.96
N VAL A 450 17.48 -3.64 -10.16
CA VAL A 450 18.41 -2.54 -9.80
C VAL A 450 19.69 -3.08 -9.18
N LEU A 451 19.58 -3.98 -8.19
CA LEU A 451 20.74 -4.59 -7.55
C LEU A 451 21.62 -5.35 -8.54
N HIS A 452 21.01 -6.14 -9.42
CA HIS A 452 21.72 -6.90 -10.44
C HIS A 452 22.42 -5.96 -11.44
N LEU A 453 21.78 -4.87 -11.86
CA LEU A 453 22.40 -3.88 -12.76
C LEU A 453 23.64 -3.27 -12.11
N TYR A 454 23.55 -2.84 -10.85
CA TYR A 454 24.69 -2.32 -10.11
C TYR A 454 25.80 -3.37 -9.97
N ASP A 455 25.46 -4.62 -9.66
CA ASP A 455 26.43 -5.71 -9.51
C ASP A 455 27.19 -6.01 -10.81
N GLN A 456 26.52 -5.86 -11.96
CA GLN A 456 27.05 -6.13 -13.29
C GLN A 456 27.65 -4.88 -13.99
N SER A 457 27.69 -3.74 -13.32
CA SER A 457 28.14 -2.45 -13.89
C SER A 457 29.67 -2.23 -13.91
N GLY A 458 30.45 -3.31 -13.77
CA GLY A 458 31.92 -3.26 -13.66
C GLY A 458 32.44 -3.18 -12.21
N LYS A 459 31.55 -3.02 -11.23
CA LYS A 459 31.87 -3.11 -9.79
C LYS A 459 30.73 -3.82 -9.05
N THR A 460 31.04 -4.93 -8.40
CA THR A 460 30.05 -5.76 -7.69
C THR A 460 29.49 -5.05 -6.46
N LEU A 461 28.34 -5.49 -5.96
CA LEU A 461 27.76 -5.00 -4.71
C LEU A 461 28.74 -5.18 -3.54
N LEU A 462 29.46 -6.31 -3.49
CA LEU A 462 30.50 -6.56 -2.48
C LEU A 462 31.63 -5.53 -2.54
N GLN A 463 32.09 -5.18 -3.74
CA GLN A 463 33.10 -4.12 -3.92
C GLN A 463 32.56 -2.72 -3.55
N ARG A 464 31.24 -2.54 -3.59
CA ARG A 464 30.52 -1.33 -3.12
C ARG A 464 30.24 -1.35 -1.61
N GLY A 465 30.59 -2.43 -0.91
CA GLY A 465 30.44 -2.56 0.54
C GLY A 465 29.12 -3.19 0.99
N HIS A 466 28.37 -3.81 0.08
CA HIS A 466 27.08 -4.45 0.35
C HIS A 466 27.17 -5.95 0.06
N ASP A 467 26.84 -6.81 1.02
CA ASP A 467 26.82 -8.26 0.83
C ASP A 467 25.42 -8.74 0.41
N PRO A 468 25.20 -9.12 -0.86
CA PRO A 468 23.90 -9.54 -1.35
C PRO A 468 23.62 -11.04 -1.11
N ALA A 469 24.44 -11.77 -0.34
CA ALA A 469 24.30 -13.22 -0.17
C ALA A 469 22.89 -13.66 0.30
N CYS A 470 22.17 -12.82 1.02
CA CYS A 470 20.80 -13.09 1.46
C CYS A 470 19.75 -13.05 0.33
N LEU A 471 20.08 -12.47 -0.84
CA LEU A 471 19.26 -12.40 -2.06
C LEU A 471 19.79 -13.30 -3.19
N ALA A 472 20.70 -14.23 -2.88
CA ALA A 472 21.44 -14.97 -3.90
C ALA A 472 20.52 -15.75 -4.87
N ASN A 473 19.35 -16.23 -4.43
CA ASN A 473 18.44 -16.96 -5.30
C ASN A 473 17.69 -16.02 -6.24
N GLY A 474 17.16 -14.92 -5.72
CA GLY A 474 16.48 -13.89 -6.52
C GLY A 474 17.41 -13.27 -7.55
N LEU A 475 18.64 -12.91 -7.16
CA LEU A 475 19.65 -12.39 -8.09
C LEU A 475 19.99 -13.39 -9.19
N LYS A 476 20.12 -14.68 -8.84
CA LYS A 476 20.35 -15.74 -9.82
C LYS A 476 19.16 -15.91 -10.77
N ALA A 477 17.93 -15.89 -10.26
CA ALA A 477 16.73 -16.02 -11.08
C ALA A 477 16.59 -14.86 -12.07
N ILE A 478 16.93 -13.64 -11.64
CA ILE A 478 16.97 -12.48 -12.53
C ILE A 478 18.08 -12.64 -13.57
N ASP A 479 19.31 -12.97 -13.17
CA ASP A 479 20.44 -13.19 -14.09
C ASP A 479 20.09 -14.19 -15.20
N GLU A 480 19.49 -15.33 -14.84
CA GLU A 480 19.04 -16.35 -15.80
C GLU A 480 17.91 -15.86 -16.73
N TYR A 481 17.02 -14.99 -16.24
CA TYR A 481 15.88 -14.47 -17.00
C TYR A 481 16.27 -13.34 -17.95
N VAL A 482 16.96 -12.32 -17.44
CA VAL A 482 17.31 -11.10 -18.18
C VAL A 482 18.55 -11.30 -19.05
N GLY A 483 19.39 -12.28 -18.69
CA GLY A 483 20.64 -12.61 -19.35
C GLY A 483 21.55 -11.38 -19.49
N LEU A 484 22.10 -11.20 -20.69
CA LEU A 484 23.03 -10.11 -20.98
C LEU A 484 22.37 -8.71 -21.03
N SER A 485 21.06 -8.60 -20.79
CA SER A 485 20.33 -7.32 -20.94
C SER A 485 20.71 -6.26 -19.90
N TYR A 486 21.19 -6.70 -18.73
CA TYR A 486 21.61 -5.83 -17.62
C TYR A 486 23.12 -5.55 -17.64
N GLN A 487 23.86 -6.23 -18.52
CA GLN A 487 25.29 -6.03 -18.70
C GLN A 487 25.53 -5.00 -19.80
N ARG A 488 26.26 -3.93 -19.47
CA ARG A 488 26.56 -2.84 -20.40
C ARG A 488 27.26 -3.30 -21.68
N ASP A 489 28.24 -4.19 -21.54
CA ASP A 489 28.99 -4.78 -22.66
C ASP A 489 28.43 -6.13 -23.11
N GLY A 490 27.25 -6.53 -22.60
CA GLY A 490 26.64 -7.83 -22.85
C GLY A 490 25.85 -7.84 -24.16
N ALA A 491 24.60 -7.38 -24.11
CA ALA A 491 23.71 -7.34 -25.27
C ALA A 491 23.63 -5.93 -25.87
N LYS A 492 23.68 -5.87 -27.21
CA LYS A 492 23.49 -4.64 -27.98
C LYS A 492 22.02 -4.21 -27.97
N CYS A 493 21.79 -2.96 -28.35
CA CYS A 493 20.45 -2.49 -28.68
C CYS A 493 19.76 -3.35 -29.74
N PHE A 494 18.43 -3.39 -29.69
CA PHE A 494 17.59 -4.07 -30.66
C PHE A 494 16.42 -3.18 -31.09
N LYS A 495 15.76 -3.55 -32.19
CA LYS A 495 14.63 -2.78 -32.72
C LYS A 495 13.50 -2.69 -31.69
N ARG A 496 13.32 -1.48 -31.15
CA ARG A 496 12.30 -1.17 -30.15
C ARG A 496 10.90 -1.28 -30.74
N LYS A 497 9.90 -1.46 -29.88
CA LYS A 497 8.50 -1.24 -30.26
C LYS A 497 8.35 0.22 -30.74
N PRO A 498 7.48 0.50 -31.73
CA PRO A 498 7.29 1.87 -32.21
C PRO A 498 6.88 2.82 -31.09
N ASN A 499 7.33 4.07 -31.18
CA ASN A 499 6.84 5.15 -30.35
C ASN A 499 5.29 5.24 -30.44
N SER A 500 4.66 5.77 -29.39
CA SER A 500 3.23 6.10 -29.42
C SER A 500 2.88 6.95 -30.65
N LYS A 501 1.64 6.86 -31.10
CA LYS A 501 1.13 7.64 -32.23
C LYS A 501 1.40 9.13 -32.02
N VAL A 502 1.57 9.85 -33.11
CA VAL A 502 1.71 11.32 -33.08
C VAL A 502 0.33 11.94 -33.17
N VAL A 503 0.02 12.87 -32.26
CA VAL A 503 -1.21 13.67 -32.26
C VAL A 503 -0.89 15.12 -32.58
N HIS A 504 -1.83 15.80 -33.23
CA HIS A 504 -1.72 17.22 -33.59
C HIS A 504 -2.86 18.01 -32.92
N PRO A 505 -2.70 18.40 -31.64
CA PRO A 505 -3.69 19.20 -30.94
C PRO A 505 -3.86 20.57 -31.62
N SER A 506 -5.10 21.05 -31.71
CA SER A 506 -5.38 22.42 -32.14
C SER A 506 -4.86 23.45 -31.14
N GLU A 507 -4.65 24.69 -31.57
CA GLU A 507 -4.33 25.82 -30.67
C GLU A 507 -5.30 25.93 -29.49
N PHE A 508 -6.59 25.68 -29.75
CA PHE A 508 -7.61 25.66 -28.70
C PHE A 508 -7.34 24.56 -27.66
N GLN A 509 -6.97 23.35 -28.09
CA GLN A 509 -6.64 22.24 -27.19
C GLN A 509 -5.31 22.46 -26.44
N ILE A 510 -4.40 23.26 -26.99
CA ILE A 510 -3.16 23.68 -26.29
C ILE A 510 -3.47 24.75 -25.24
N MET A 511 -4.40 25.67 -25.52
CA MET A 511 -4.80 26.75 -24.62
C MET A 511 -5.75 26.31 -23.50
N SER A 512 -6.61 25.33 -23.78
CA SER A 512 -7.62 24.81 -22.87
C SER A 512 -7.64 23.28 -22.96
N PRO A 513 -6.58 22.60 -22.51
CA PRO A 513 -6.50 21.14 -22.55
C PRO A 513 -7.61 20.51 -21.73
N GLU A 514 -8.33 19.55 -22.31
CA GLU A 514 -9.22 18.70 -21.52
C GLU A 514 -8.40 17.86 -20.53
N PRO A 515 -8.88 17.66 -19.29
CA PRO A 515 -8.22 16.79 -18.32
C PRO A 515 -8.09 15.37 -18.85
N TYR A 516 -6.95 14.72 -18.60
CA TYR A 516 -6.74 13.32 -18.90
C TYR A 516 -6.71 12.50 -17.60
N ILE A 517 -7.36 11.34 -17.60
CA ILE A 517 -7.30 10.41 -16.46
C ILE A 517 -6.18 9.41 -16.78
N SER A 518 -5.04 9.59 -16.14
CA SER A 518 -3.92 8.65 -16.24
C SER A 518 -4.28 7.32 -15.58
N THR A 519 -3.83 6.22 -16.17
CA THR A 519 -3.88 4.89 -15.57
C THR A 519 -2.58 4.51 -14.88
N ALA A 520 -1.59 5.41 -14.86
CA ALA A 520 -0.31 5.16 -14.23
C ALA A 520 -0.40 5.29 -12.71
N VAL A 521 0.15 4.31 -12.01
CA VAL A 521 0.39 4.37 -10.57
C VAL A 521 1.73 5.06 -10.37
N ILE A 522 1.74 6.19 -9.66
CA ILE A 522 2.99 6.89 -9.32
C ILE A 522 3.54 6.25 -8.05
N GLU A 523 4.74 5.70 -8.17
CA GLU A 523 5.49 5.13 -7.07
C GLU A 523 6.26 6.24 -6.35
N ASP A 524 6.12 6.34 -5.03
CA ASP A 524 6.80 7.35 -4.21
C ASP A 524 8.02 6.76 -3.52
N PHE A 525 9.19 7.31 -3.85
CA PHE A 525 10.50 6.94 -3.30
C PHE A 525 11.06 8.00 -2.34
N SER A 526 10.26 8.97 -1.92
CA SER A 526 10.70 10.05 -1.02
C SER A 526 11.01 9.56 0.40
N ASN A 527 10.42 8.44 0.83
CA ASN A 527 10.66 7.83 2.15
C ASN A 527 10.95 6.31 2.03
N PRO A 528 12.16 5.93 1.63
CA PRO A 528 12.50 4.56 1.27
C PRO A 528 12.58 3.58 2.47
N GLY A 529 12.51 4.10 3.70
CA GLY A 529 12.40 3.30 4.94
C GLY A 529 10.97 2.83 5.27
N GLU A 530 9.97 3.28 4.51
CA GLU A 530 8.56 2.90 4.71
C GLU A 530 8.04 2.05 3.56
N ILE A 531 7.06 1.19 3.85
CA ILE A 531 6.28 0.57 2.79
C ILE A 531 5.43 1.70 2.23
N SER A 532 5.60 2.05 0.95
CA SER A 532 4.81 3.09 0.31
C SER A 532 3.32 2.82 0.54
N SER A 533 2.62 3.80 1.12
CA SER A 533 1.17 3.71 1.34
C SER A 533 0.37 3.60 0.02
N LEU A 534 1.03 3.85 -1.12
CA LEU A 534 0.47 3.84 -2.46
C LEU A 534 0.49 2.46 -3.14
N SER A 535 1.19 1.46 -2.59
CA SER A 535 1.23 0.09 -3.12
C SER A 535 0.53 -0.94 -2.23
N SER A 536 -0.19 -0.47 -1.21
CA SER A 536 -1.10 -1.34 -0.47
C SER A 536 -2.29 -1.71 -1.36
N PRO A 537 -2.65 -3.00 -1.56
CA PRO A 537 -3.97 -3.37 -2.05
C PRO A 537 -5.06 -3.06 -0.98
N ALA A 538 -4.80 -2.13 -0.06
CA ALA A 538 -5.62 -1.83 1.08
C ALA A 538 -6.81 -0.97 0.67
N SER A 539 -7.74 -1.62 0.00
CA SER A 539 -9.14 -1.38 0.26
C SER A 539 -9.61 -2.37 1.31
N PRO A 540 -9.77 -1.99 2.57
CA PRO A 540 -10.85 -2.51 3.38
C PRO A 540 -12.14 -1.72 3.05
N PHE A 541 -12.42 -1.45 1.76
CA PHE A 541 -13.38 -0.48 1.20
C PHE A 541 -12.89 0.99 1.16
N GLY A 542 -11.92 1.32 0.31
CA GLY A 542 -12.33 1.78 -1.02
C GLY A 542 -11.31 1.56 -2.14
N ASP A 543 -11.46 0.42 -2.78
CA ASP A 543 -11.35 0.10 -4.20
C ASP A 543 -12.20 -1.16 -4.37
N TYR A 544 -13.36 -0.99 -5.00
CA TYR A 544 -14.16 -2.05 -5.61
C TYR A 544 -14.39 -1.63 -7.07
N PRO A 545 -14.61 -2.61 -7.96
CA PRO A 545 -14.13 -2.61 -9.33
C PRO A 545 -14.82 -1.51 -10.12
N ARG A 546 -14.05 -0.74 -10.89
CA ARG A 546 -14.63 -0.07 -12.05
C ARG A 546 -15.07 -1.17 -13.00
N GLU A 547 -16.36 -1.49 -12.99
CA GLU A 547 -17.00 -2.10 -14.15
C GLU A 547 -16.63 -1.22 -15.35
N ILE A 548 -15.80 -1.75 -16.23
CA ILE A 548 -15.53 -1.16 -17.53
C ILE A 548 -16.82 -1.34 -18.33
N HIS A 549 -17.76 -0.41 -18.17
CA HIS A 549 -18.80 -0.19 -19.16
C HIS A 549 -18.13 0.41 -20.39
N GLY A 550 -17.82 -0.47 -21.34
CA GLY A 550 -17.16 -0.07 -22.58
C GLY A 550 -16.95 -1.19 -23.60
N GLN A 551 -17.83 -2.20 -23.65
CA GLN A 551 -18.02 -2.99 -24.87
C GLN A 551 -19.39 -2.69 -25.46
N GLN A 552 -19.42 -1.65 -26.29
CA GLN A 552 -20.28 -1.62 -27.47
C GLN A 552 -19.40 -1.33 -28.68
N ASN A 553 -18.79 -2.40 -29.20
CA ASN A 553 -18.86 -2.85 -30.59
C ASN A 553 -17.92 -4.03 -30.79
#